data_AF-A0AAC8YF80-F1
#
_entry.id   AF-A0AAC8YF80-F1
#
_cell.length_a   1.000
_cell.length_b   1.000
_cell.length_c   1.000
_cell.angle_alpha   90.00
_cell.angle_beta   90.00
_cell.angle_gamma   90.00
#
_symmetry.space_group_name_H-M   'P 1'
#
loop_
_entity.id
_entity.type
_entity.pdbx_description
1 polymer ?
#
loop_
_entity_poly.entity_id
_entity_poly.type
_entity_poly.pdbx_seq_one_letter_code
_entity_poly.pdbx_strand_id
1 'polypeptide(L)'
;MNTVATQAGLEAAVAAGGSFHTAAGGPVIHVDSPADVDLWLPRCSVSLFDGGAMIHVHRRSRIVLSDGTAVAHDEATVTCGPDAVVTAGDRVTVFASGVVNASGSAYVIADGSASVTAWDRAGVELTGAATATVSGEVSVDAAHDSRVRAGGLAQVRLRDDAMCLVRGMAPDGGVRVTTADAVWDAEEGRVYSASGDISSLTDPYTWCRMFHVATAGGVATVFKAVDAFWTTARAARVGVFYRPGTLPKAPDWVDDDAAGGGLHFSPTPFQAREVVRSCAHVVACGVLIAELRPVSDDVCKAPRVVRGCEVVDS
;
A
#
# COMPACT_ATOMS: atom_id res chain seq x y z
N MET A 1 -11.31 24.52 -23.02
CA MET A 1 -11.43 23.82 -21.73
C MET A 1 -11.92 24.83 -20.72
N ASN A 2 -13.01 24.54 -20.03
CA ASN A 2 -13.48 25.41 -18.94
C ASN A 2 -12.73 25.00 -17.68
N THR A 3 -12.09 25.98 -17.06
CA THR A 3 -11.13 25.76 -15.97
C THR A 3 -11.61 26.53 -14.74
N VAL A 4 -11.56 25.89 -13.57
CA VAL A 4 -11.93 26.51 -12.30
C VAL A 4 -10.68 27.08 -11.61
N ALA A 5 -10.80 28.31 -11.13
CA ALA A 5 -9.71 29.03 -10.45
C ALA A 5 -10.14 29.59 -9.08
N THR A 6 -11.38 29.37 -8.67
CA THR A 6 -11.98 29.91 -7.43
C THR A 6 -12.83 28.85 -6.73
N GLN A 7 -12.99 28.98 -5.42
CA GLN A 7 -13.81 28.06 -4.61
C GLN A 7 -15.26 28.00 -5.11
N ALA A 8 -15.87 29.15 -5.37
CA ALA A 8 -17.24 29.21 -5.90
C ALA A 8 -17.37 28.54 -7.28
N GLY A 9 -16.36 28.68 -8.15
CA GLY A 9 -16.34 28.02 -9.45
C GLY A 9 -16.23 26.50 -9.33
N LEU A 10 -15.44 26.02 -8.37
CA LEU A 10 -15.31 24.59 -8.06
C LEU A 10 -16.61 24.02 -7.48
N GLU A 11 -17.23 24.69 -6.52
CA GLU A 11 -18.52 24.30 -5.95
C GLU A 11 -19.62 24.25 -7.01
N ALA A 12 -19.66 25.22 -7.93
CA ALA A 12 -20.59 25.22 -9.05
C ALA A 12 -20.35 24.04 -10.01
N ALA A 13 -19.09 23.72 -10.30
CA ALA A 13 -18.73 22.58 -11.16
C ALA A 13 -19.12 21.24 -10.52
N VAL A 14 -18.94 21.09 -9.21
CA VAL A 14 -19.35 19.91 -8.43
C VAL A 14 -20.88 19.80 -8.39
N ALA A 15 -21.59 20.90 -8.09
CA ALA A 15 -23.05 20.92 -8.03
C ALA A 15 -23.72 20.61 -9.39
N ALA A 16 -23.05 20.93 -10.50
CA ALA A 16 -23.50 20.62 -11.86
C ALA A 16 -23.29 19.15 -12.28
N GLY A 17 -22.91 18.26 -11.36
CA GLY A 17 -22.64 16.85 -11.66
C GLY A 17 -21.40 16.64 -12.54
N GLY A 18 -20.46 17.59 -12.54
CA GLY A 18 -19.16 17.50 -13.22
C GLY A 18 -19.23 17.51 -14.76
N SER A 19 -20.25 18.12 -15.35
CA SER A 19 -20.40 18.14 -16.82
C SER A 19 -19.36 19.01 -17.53
N PHE A 20 -18.15 18.46 -17.73
CA PHE A 20 -17.21 18.87 -18.78
C PHE A 20 -16.73 17.61 -19.50
N HIS A 21 -17.34 17.34 -20.66
CA HIS A 21 -17.10 16.13 -21.44
C HIS A 21 -15.76 16.19 -22.19
N THR A 22 -14.99 15.09 -22.13
CA THR A 22 -14.18 14.63 -23.27
C THR A 22 -14.86 13.39 -23.86
N ALA A 23 -14.72 13.18 -25.17
CA ALA A 23 -15.60 12.35 -26.00
C ALA A 23 -15.66 10.84 -25.68
N ALA A 24 -15.11 10.37 -24.55
CA ALA A 24 -15.19 8.98 -24.10
C ALA A 24 -14.98 8.78 -22.58
N GLY A 25 -15.14 9.80 -21.74
CA GLY A 25 -14.84 9.72 -20.29
C GLY A 25 -15.89 10.40 -19.42
N GLY A 26 -15.95 9.98 -18.15
CA GLY A 26 -16.80 10.57 -17.11
C GLY A 26 -16.52 12.07 -16.85
N PRO A 27 -17.21 12.68 -15.87
CA PRO A 27 -17.07 14.10 -15.56
C PRO A 27 -15.63 14.48 -15.13
N VAL A 28 -15.00 15.48 -15.78
CA VAL A 28 -13.64 15.97 -15.44
C VAL A 28 -13.68 17.44 -15.00
N ILE A 29 -13.01 17.79 -13.91
CA ILE A 29 -12.86 19.19 -13.47
C ILE A 29 -11.40 19.62 -13.66
N HIS A 30 -11.17 20.63 -14.51
CA HIS A 30 -9.84 21.23 -14.68
C HIS A 30 -9.66 22.36 -13.67
N VAL A 31 -8.69 22.21 -12.77
CA VAL A 31 -8.31 23.19 -11.76
C VAL A 31 -7.04 23.89 -12.19
N ASP A 32 -7.11 25.21 -12.21
CA ASP A 32 -5.98 26.06 -12.56
C ASP A 32 -6.05 27.39 -11.81
N SER A 33 -5.68 27.32 -10.54
CA SER A 33 -5.73 28.42 -9.60
C SER A 33 -4.40 29.16 -9.51
N PRO A 34 -4.42 30.41 -9.02
CA PRO A 34 -3.22 31.03 -8.47
C PRO A 34 -2.64 30.22 -7.30
N ALA A 35 -1.33 30.35 -7.07
CA ALA A 35 -0.58 29.57 -6.07
C ALA A 35 -0.95 29.88 -4.61
N ASP A 36 -1.58 31.03 -4.37
CA ASP A 36 -2.04 31.51 -3.07
C ASP A 36 -3.50 31.15 -2.79
N VAL A 37 -4.16 30.42 -3.70
CA VAL A 37 -5.56 30.01 -3.57
C VAL A 37 -5.65 28.52 -3.29
N ASP A 38 -6.14 28.18 -2.10
CA ASP A 38 -6.50 26.82 -1.73
C ASP A 38 -7.93 26.53 -2.16
N LEU A 39 -8.11 25.50 -2.98
CA LEU A 39 -9.43 25.01 -3.36
C LEU A 39 -9.78 23.74 -2.59
N TRP A 40 -10.93 23.76 -1.92
CA TRP A 40 -11.35 22.68 -1.02
C TRP A 40 -12.49 21.85 -1.62
N LEU A 41 -12.27 20.54 -1.62
CA LEU A 41 -13.30 19.55 -1.94
C LEU A 41 -13.70 18.80 -0.67
N PRO A 42 -14.87 19.15 -0.08
CA PRO A 42 -15.42 18.42 1.06
C PRO A 42 -15.82 17.00 0.68
N ARG A 43 -15.94 16.13 1.69
CA ARG A 43 -16.67 14.85 1.57
C ARG A 43 -18.08 15.14 1.04
N CYS A 44 -18.36 14.72 -0.18
CA CYS A 44 -19.65 14.97 -0.81
C CYS A 44 -20.57 13.77 -0.61
N SER A 45 -21.76 13.98 -0.03
CA SER A 45 -22.86 13.01 0.02
C SER A 45 -23.58 12.84 -1.33
N VAL A 46 -23.08 13.47 -2.39
CA VAL A 46 -23.51 13.26 -3.77
C VAL A 46 -22.55 12.24 -4.38
N SER A 47 -23.09 11.09 -4.75
CA SER A 47 -22.33 10.05 -5.41
C SER A 47 -21.87 10.54 -6.79
N LEU A 48 -20.66 11.07 -6.88
CA LEU A 48 -19.92 11.22 -8.14
C LEU A 48 -19.48 9.84 -8.70
N PHE A 49 -19.92 8.74 -8.06
CA PHE A 49 -19.36 7.40 -8.19
C PHE A 49 -20.02 6.49 -9.23
N ASP A 50 -20.99 6.95 -10.01
CA ASP A 50 -21.46 6.17 -11.18
C ASP A 50 -20.58 6.38 -12.43
N GLY A 51 -19.50 7.17 -12.31
CA GLY A 51 -18.56 7.42 -13.42
C GLY A 51 -17.21 8.06 -13.06
N GLY A 52 -16.81 8.08 -11.78
CA GLY A 52 -15.50 8.51 -11.31
C GLY A 52 -15.11 9.93 -11.74
N ALA A 53 -15.54 10.96 -11.02
CA ALA A 53 -15.10 12.31 -11.30
C ALA A 53 -13.57 12.45 -11.09
N MET A 54 -12.87 12.93 -12.12
CA MET A 54 -11.42 13.11 -12.11
C MET A 54 -11.08 14.59 -12.08
N ILE A 55 -10.21 15.00 -11.16
CA ILE A 55 -9.78 16.40 -11.06
C ILE A 55 -8.38 16.53 -11.64
N HIS A 56 -8.24 17.32 -12.69
CA HIS A 56 -6.95 17.63 -13.27
C HIS A 56 -6.43 18.94 -12.68
N VAL A 57 -5.31 18.87 -11.97
CA VAL A 57 -4.68 20.02 -11.31
C VAL A 57 -3.46 20.42 -12.12
N HIS A 58 -3.45 21.65 -12.62
CA HIS A 58 -2.39 22.14 -13.51
C HIS A 58 -1.64 23.33 -12.92
N ARG A 59 -0.47 23.64 -13.49
CA ARG A 59 0.36 24.79 -13.12
C ARG A 59 0.65 24.84 -11.61
N ARG A 60 0.67 26.03 -11.02
CA ARG A 60 0.92 26.27 -9.59
C ARG A 60 -0.39 26.28 -8.81
N SER A 61 -1.17 25.21 -8.89
CA SER A 61 -2.47 25.11 -8.21
C SER A 61 -2.37 24.34 -6.90
N ARG A 62 -3.18 24.71 -5.91
CA ARG A 62 -3.30 23.98 -4.64
C ARG A 62 -4.71 23.44 -4.45
N ILE A 63 -4.81 22.14 -4.21
CA ILE A 63 -6.08 21.46 -3.97
C ILE A 63 -6.03 20.63 -2.70
N VAL A 64 -7.15 20.60 -1.98
CA VAL A 64 -7.34 19.78 -0.79
C VAL A 64 -8.51 18.82 -1.03
N LEU A 65 -8.22 17.52 -0.97
CA LEU A 65 -9.12 16.42 -1.28
C LEU A 65 -9.42 15.62 -0.01
N SER A 66 -10.69 15.58 0.40
CA SER A 66 -11.08 14.72 1.52
C SER A 66 -11.19 13.26 1.10
N ASP A 67 -11.76 13.04 -0.09
CA ASP A 67 -11.97 11.78 -0.81
C ASP A 67 -11.93 12.06 -2.33
N GLY A 68 -11.73 11.01 -3.15
CA GLY A 68 -11.76 11.12 -4.62
C GLY A 68 -10.40 11.04 -5.32
N THR A 69 -10.41 11.23 -6.64
CA THR A 69 -9.23 11.04 -7.51
C THR A 69 -8.76 12.35 -8.13
N ALA A 70 -7.47 12.66 -7.98
CA ALA A 70 -6.83 13.77 -8.68
C ALA A 70 -5.64 13.32 -9.51
N VAL A 71 -5.48 13.97 -10.66
CA VAL A 71 -4.30 13.90 -11.51
C VAL A 71 -3.65 15.27 -11.50
N ALA A 72 -2.48 15.35 -10.88
CA ALA A 72 -1.73 16.58 -10.74
C ALA A 72 -0.55 16.60 -11.71
N HIS A 73 -0.34 17.77 -12.32
CA HIS A 73 0.71 18.04 -13.30
C HIS A 73 1.47 19.31 -12.91
N ASP A 74 2.61 19.56 -13.56
CA ASP A 74 3.41 20.78 -13.43
C ASP A 74 3.92 21.04 -11.99
N GLU A 75 3.54 22.15 -11.34
CA GLU A 75 3.99 22.57 -10.00
C GLU A 75 2.79 22.60 -9.02
N ALA A 76 1.97 21.56 -9.05
CA ALA A 76 0.77 21.45 -8.24
C ALA A 76 1.04 20.94 -6.82
N THR A 77 0.23 21.39 -5.86
CA THR A 77 0.22 20.86 -4.49
C THR A 77 -1.12 20.20 -4.19
N VAL A 78 -1.10 18.93 -3.79
CA VAL A 78 -2.28 18.16 -3.44
C VAL A 78 -2.19 17.73 -1.98
N THR A 79 -3.16 18.10 -1.16
CA THR A 79 -3.33 17.52 0.20
C THR A 79 -4.51 16.57 0.16
N CYS A 80 -4.33 15.31 0.54
CA CYS A 80 -5.36 14.30 0.38
C CYS A 80 -5.57 13.41 1.62
N GLY A 81 -6.83 13.11 1.89
CA GLY A 81 -7.28 12.24 2.99
C GLY A 81 -7.08 10.75 2.72
N PRO A 82 -7.47 9.87 3.66
CA PRO A 82 -7.15 8.44 3.63
C PRO A 82 -7.72 7.69 2.41
N ASP A 83 -8.89 8.12 1.93
CA ASP A 83 -9.60 7.45 0.83
C ASP A 83 -9.31 8.09 -0.54
N ALA A 84 -8.42 9.08 -0.59
CA ALA A 84 -8.10 9.79 -1.81
C ALA A 84 -7.00 9.08 -2.61
N VAL A 85 -7.10 9.17 -3.94
CA VAL A 85 -6.12 8.65 -4.89
C VAL A 85 -5.52 9.81 -5.66
N VAL A 86 -4.19 9.95 -5.64
CA VAL A 86 -3.48 11.02 -6.35
C VAL A 86 -2.52 10.42 -7.35
N THR A 87 -2.62 10.82 -8.61
CA THR A 87 -1.59 10.56 -9.63
C THR A 87 -0.83 11.86 -9.86
N ALA A 88 0.49 11.83 -9.66
CA ALA A 88 1.38 12.99 -9.72
C ALA A 88 2.40 12.80 -10.87
N GLY A 89 2.38 13.70 -11.85
CA GLY A 89 3.40 13.79 -12.90
C GLY A 89 4.13 15.14 -12.84
N ASP A 90 5.39 15.17 -13.28
CA ASP A 90 6.27 16.37 -13.23
C ASP A 90 6.59 16.80 -11.79
N ARG A 91 6.56 18.10 -11.43
CA ARG A 91 6.99 18.63 -10.12
C ARG A 91 5.83 18.82 -9.14
N VAL A 92 5.17 17.74 -8.76
CA VAL A 92 4.01 17.80 -7.85
C VAL A 92 4.43 17.54 -6.41
N THR A 93 3.89 18.32 -5.47
CA THR A 93 3.99 18.04 -4.03
C THR A 93 2.70 17.40 -3.52
N VAL A 94 2.76 16.17 -3.03
CA VAL A 94 1.59 15.47 -2.47
C VAL A 94 1.76 15.27 -0.96
N PHE A 95 0.79 15.72 -0.18
CA PHE A 95 0.65 15.37 1.24
C PHE A 95 -0.49 14.37 1.37
N ALA A 96 -0.17 13.10 1.61
CA ALA A 96 -1.16 12.03 1.57
C ALA A 96 -1.21 11.20 2.85
N SER A 97 -2.43 10.86 3.26
CA SER A 97 -2.71 9.69 4.10
C SER A 97 -3.34 8.53 3.33
N GLY A 98 -3.51 8.68 2.00
CA GLY A 98 -4.17 7.73 1.09
C GLY A 98 -3.22 7.11 0.05
N VAL A 99 -3.68 6.90 -1.19
CA VAL A 99 -2.90 6.25 -2.26
C VAL A 99 -2.30 7.28 -3.21
N VAL A 100 -0.99 7.18 -3.47
CA VAL A 100 -0.28 8.07 -4.39
C VAL A 100 0.48 7.26 -5.44
N ASN A 101 0.34 7.63 -6.72
CA ASN A 101 1.17 7.17 -7.82
C ASN A 101 1.96 8.35 -8.38
N ALA A 102 3.29 8.29 -8.34
CA ALA A 102 4.17 9.38 -8.71
C ALA A 102 5.17 8.96 -9.79
N SER A 103 5.37 9.81 -10.79
CA SER A 103 6.40 9.64 -11.81
C SER A 103 6.95 11.00 -12.27
N GLY A 104 8.03 11.00 -13.05
CA GLY A 104 8.73 12.24 -13.38
C GLY A 104 9.39 12.87 -12.15
N SER A 105 9.54 14.20 -12.13
CA SER A 105 10.25 14.96 -11.05
C SER A 105 9.40 15.22 -9.79
N ALA A 106 8.59 14.25 -9.38
CA ALA A 106 7.57 14.43 -8.34
C ALA A 106 8.17 14.37 -6.92
N TYR A 107 7.52 15.04 -5.96
CA TYR A 107 7.89 15.03 -4.55
C TYR A 107 6.67 14.62 -3.69
N VAL A 108 6.76 13.50 -2.98
CA VAL A 108 5.65 12.95 -2.19
C VAL A 108 6.01 12.94 -0.72
N ILE A 109 5.17 13.52 0.12
CA ILE A 109 5.20 13.38 1.57
C ILE A 109 3.98 12.53 1.97
N ALA A 110 4.24 11.36 2.53
CA ALA A 110 3.20 10.42 2.93
C ALA A 110 3.33 10.10 4.42
N ASP A 111 2.21 10.22 5.13
CA ASP A 111 2.12 10.00 6.58
C ASP A 111 0.99 9.02 6.93
N GLY A 112 0.99 8.50 8.15
CA GLY A 112 -0.04 7.59 8.62
C GLY A 112 0.05 6.24 7.91
N SER A 113 -1.05 5.77 7.30
CA SER A 113 -1.10 4.46 6.60
C SER A 113 -1.11 4.61 5.07
N ALA A 114 -0.52 5.69 4.56
CA ALA A 114 -0.46 5.96 3.13
C ALA A 114 0.30 4.88 2.34
N SER A 115 -0.05 4.74 1.06
CA SER A 115 0.60 3.83 0.12
C SER A 115 1.08 4.61 -1.11
N VAL A 116 2.40 4.64 -1.32
CA VAL A 116 3.03 5.36 -2.42
C VAL A 116 3.61 4.38 -3.44
N THR A 117 3.40 4.66 -4.71
CA THR A 117 4.14 4.03 -5.80
C THR A 117 4.90 5.11 -6.54
N ALA A 118 6.22 4.98 -6.67
CA ALA A 118 7.04 6.01 -7.33
C ALA A 118 8.02 5.40 -8.33
N TRP A 119 8.13 6.04 -9.50
CA TRP A 119 8.95 5.58 -10.61
C TRP A 119 9.84 6.70 -11.16
N ASP A 120 10.82 6.34 -11.98
CA ASP A 120 11.73 7.22 -12.70
C ASP A 120 12.58 8.11 -11.78
N ARG A 121 12.18 9.34 -11.48
CA ARG A 121 13.04 10.33 -10.80
C ARG A 121 12.27 11.15 -9.77
N ALA A 122 11.77 10.48 -8.73
CA ALA A 122 10.96 11.08 -7.67
C ALA A 122 11.70 11.21 -6.32
N GLY A 123 11.21 12.11 -5.47
CA GLY A 123 11.54 12.17 -4.05
C GLY A 123 10.34 11.73 -3.20
N VAL A 124 10.57 10.87 -2.21
CA VAL A 124 9.50 10.36 -1.32
C VAL A 124 9.95 10.48 0.13
N GLU A 125 9.12 11.10 0.97
CA GLU A 125 9.28 11.13 2.42
C GLU A 125 8.15 10.34 3.07
N LEU A 126 8.50 9.36 3.90
CA LEU A 126 7.55 8.47 4.57
C LEU A 126 7.66 8.62 6.09
N THR A 127 6.52 8.87 6.74
CA THR A 127 6.39 8.86 8.20
C THR A 127 5.20 8.02 8.65
N GLY A 128 5.12 7.74 9.96
CA GLY A 128 4.09 6.87 10.51
C GLY A 128 4.29 5.41 10.12
N ALA A 129 3.25 4.78 9.56
CA ALA A 129 3.24 3.41 9.05
C ALA A 129 3.05 3.39 7.52
N ALA A 130 3.58 4.41 6.83
CA ALA A 130 3.42 4.56 5.40
C ALA A 130 4.25 3.50 4.65
N THR A 131 3.77 3.12 3.48
CA THR A 131 4.43 2.13 2.64
C THR A 131 4.76 2.72 1.27
N ALA A 132 5.89 2.33 0.69
CA ALA A 132 6.24 2.71 -0.66
C ALA A 132 6.76 1.54 -1.49
N THR A 133 6.38 1.50 -2.76
CA THR A 133 7.05 0.69 -3.78
C THR A 133 7.72 1.63 -4.78
N VAL A 134 9.04 1.55 -4.89
CA VAL A 134 9.84 2.48 -5.68
C VAL A 134 10.77 1.77 -6.64
N SER A 135 10.97 2.33 -7.83
CA SER A 135 12.05 1.91 -8.73
C SER A 135 12.48 3.03 -9.67
N GLY A 136 13.67 2.89 -10.28
CA GLY A 136 14.34 3.97 -11.00
C GLY A 136 15.30 4.75 -10.10
N GLU A 137 15.55 6.01 -10.42
CA GLU A 137 16.37 6.97 -9.67
C GLU A 137 15.54 7.69 -8.58
N VAL A 138 14.87 6.93 -7.72
CA VAL A 138 14.01 7.48 -6.64
C VAL A 138 14.82 7.66 -5.35
N SER A 139 14.68 8.83 -4.71
CA SER A 139 15.22 9.08 -3.37
C SER A 139 14.12 8.96 -2.31
N VAL A 140 14.33 8.14 -1.29
CA VAL A 140 13.37 7.89 -0.21
C VAL A 140 13.99 8.23 1.14
N ASP A 141 13.29 9.01 1.97
CA ASP A 141 13.57 9.18 3.40
C ASP A 141 12.42 8.57 4.19
N ALA A 142 12.66 7.44 4.85
CA ALA A 142 11.64 6.70 5.58
C ALA A 142 11.96 6.63 7.07
N ALA A 143 10.96 6.94 7.90
CA ALA A 143 11.06 7.02 9.35
C ALA A 143 9.88 6.31 10.04
N HIS A 144 9.90 6.29 11.37
CA HIS A 144 8.91 5.56 12.19
C HIS A 144 8.77 4.10 11.75
N ASP A 145 7.56 3.56 11.61
CA ASP A 145 7.30 2.16 11.23
C ASP A 145 7.22 1.97 9.70
N SER A 146 7.73 2.91 8.89
CA SER A 146 7.54 2.88 7.43
C SER A 146 8.18 1.65 6.73
N ARG A 147 7.59 1.23 5.59
CA ARG A 147 8.04 0.07 4.80
C ARG A 147 8.29 0.41 3.35
N VAL A 148 9.50 0.17 2.87
CA VAL A 148 9.91 0.47 1.48
C VAL A 148 10.20 -0.83 0.74
N ARG A 149 9.62 -1.01 -0.45
CA ARG A 149 10.09 -1.96 -1.46
C ARG A 149 10.85 -1.18 -2.52
N ALA A 150 12.15 -1.39 -2.62
CA ALA A 150 13.01 -0.61 -3.49
C ALA A 150 13.67 -1.48 -4.56
N GLY A 151 13.67 -0.97 -5.80
CA GLY A 151 14.36 -1.54 -6.96
C GLY A 151 15.08 -0.50 -7.79
N GLY A 152 15.58 -0.90 -8.96
CA GLY A 152 16.33 -0.02 -9.86
C GLY A 152 17.58 0.57 -9.20
N LEU A 153 17.68 1.91 -9.24
CA LEU A 153 18.79 2.71 -8.70
C LEU A 153 18.37 3.54 -7.48
N ALA A 154 17.36 3.07 -6.73
CA ALA A 154 16.78 3.84 -5.65
C ALA A 154 17.80 4.08 -4.51
N GLN A 155 17.68 5.24 -3.87
CA GLN A 155 18.47 5.62 -2.69
C GLN A 155 17.51 5.75 -1.51
N VAL A 156 17.66 4.88 -0.51
CA VAL A 156 16.74 4.79 0.62
C VAL A 156 17.48 5.13 1.91
N ARG A 157 17.03 6.16 2.61
CA ARG A 157 17.45 6.45 3.98
C ARG A 157 16.41 5.92 4.96
N LEU A 158 16.86 5.15 5.95
CA LEU A 158 16.02 4.56 6.99
C LEU A 158 16.34 5.17 8.36
N ARG A 159 15.29 5.51 9.11
CA ARG A 159 15.32 6.00 10.49
C ARG A 159 14.29 5.26 11.35
N ASP A 160 14.47 5.31 12.67
CA ASP A 160 13.59 4.70 13.68
C ASP A 160 13.40 3.18 13.48
N ASP A 161 12.18 2.72 13.20
CA ASP A 161 11.82 1.31 12.97
C ASP A 161 11.61 0.99 11.48
N ALA A 162 12.03 1.89 10.58
CA ALA A 162 11.76 1.76 9.15
C ALA A 162 12.57 0.61 8.53
N MET A 163 11.97 -0.04 7.53
CA MET A 163 12.56 -1.20 6.85
C MET A 163 12.49 -1.06 5.33
N CYS A 164 13.52 -1.57 4.65
CA CYS A 164 13.61 -1.61 3.19
C CYS A 164 13.83 -3.05 2.70
N LEU A 165 12.88 -3.57 1.92
CA LEU A 165 13.04 -4.79 1.13
C LEU A 165 13.56 -4.42 -0.26
N VAL A 166 14.63 -5.08 -0.70
CA VAL A 166 15.24 -4.84 -2.00
C VAL A 166 14.77 -5.87 -3.01
N ARG A 167 14.21 -5.42 -4.14
CA ARG A 167 13.64 -6.25 -5.22
C ARG A 167 13.80 -5.55 -6.58
N GLY A 168 14.08 -6.31 -7.64
CA GLY A 168 14.06 -5.77 -9.01
C GLY A 168 15.17 -4.73 -9.22
N MET A 169 16.40 -5.07 -8.87
CA MET A 169 17.56 -4.20 -9.09
C MET A 169 17.81 -3.98 -10.59
N ALA A 170 18.37 -2.83 -10.95
CA ALA A 170 18.77 -2.59 -12.34
C ALA A 170 20.03 -3.42 -12.69
N PRO A 171 20.22 -3.84 -13.95
CA PRO A 171 21.41 -4.60 -14.35
C PRO A 171 22.73 -3.83 -14.16
N ASP A 172 22.67 -2.50 -14.22
CA ASP A 172 23.79 -1.56 -14.21
C ASP A 172 23.96 -0.81 -12.88
N GLY A 173 23.14 -1.12 -11.86
CA GLY A 173 23.30 -0.58 -10.51
C GLY A 173 22.24 -1.09 -9.54
N GLY A 174 22.53 -0.94 -8.25
CA GLY A 174 21.69 -1.46 -7.17
C GLY A 174 21.00 -0.36 -6.36
N VAL A 175 20.15 -0.80 -5.45
CA VAL A 175 19.60 0.07 -4.42
C VAL A 175 20.69 0.43 -3.42
N ARG A 176 20.78 1.71 -3.03
CA ARG A 176 21.63 2.14 -1.92
C ARG A 176 20.78 2.36 -0.68
N VAL A 177 21.11 1.69 0.42
CA VAL A 177 20.43 1.88 1.71
C VAL A 177 21.35 2.60 2.67
N THR A 178 20.88 3.69 3.26
CA THR A 178 21.60 4.48 4.27
C THR A 178 20.83 4.43 5.59
N THR A 179 21.54 4.24 6.68
CA THR A 179 21.04 4.33 8.05
C THR A 179 21.86 5.40 8.78
N ALA A 180 21.61 5.62 10.08
CA ALA A 180 22.44 6.53 10.87
C ALA A 180 23.92 6.10 10.89
N ASP A 181 24.16 4.79 10.94
CA ASP A 181 25.49 4.23 11.24
C ASP A 181 26.18 3.60 10.01
N ALA A 182 25.45 3.33 8.93
CA ALA A 182 25.98 2.59 7.78
C ALA A 182 25.36 2.99 6.44
N VAL A 183 26.13 2.77 5.37
CA VAL A 183 25.71 2.86 3.97
C VAL A 183 25.98 1.51 3.32
N TRP A 184 24.97 0.98 2.63
CA TRP A 184 24.96 -0.33 2.01
C TRP A 184 24.68 -0.20 0.51
N ASP A 185 25.50 -0.85 -0.31
CA ASP A 185 25.08 -1.22 -1.66
C ASP A 185 24.29 -2.53 -1.53
N ALA A 186 22.97 -2.43 -1.70
CA ALA A 186 22.05 -3.46 -1.23
C ALA A 186 22.00 -4.68 -2.15
N GLU A 187 21.57 -5.80 -1.58
CA GLU A 187 21.42 -7.08 -2.26
C GLU A 187 19.94 -7.42 -2.46
N GLU A 188 19.59 -8.00 -3.61
CA GLU A 188 18.23 -8.43 -3.89
C GLU A 188 17.75 -9.51 -2.92
N GLY A 189 16.51 -9.36 -2.45
CA GLY A 189 15.87 -10.25 -1.49
C GLY A 189 16.26 -10.04 -0.03
N ARG A 190 17.14 -9.08 0.25
CA ARG A 190 17.46 -8.66 1.62
C ARG A 190 16.49 -7.61 2.13
N VAL A 191 16.33 -7.61 3.45
CA VAL A 191 15.60 -6.59 4.19
C VAL A 191 16.58 -5.89 5.12
N TYR A 192 16.66 -4.57 4.99
CA TYR A 192 17.48 -3.69 5.81
C TYR A 192 16.58 -2.94 6.78
N SER A 193 17.03 -2.75 8.02
CA SER A 193 16.33 -1.90 8.99
C SER A 193 17.16 -0.67 9.35
N ALA A 194 16.50 0.37 9.85
CA ALA A 194 17.14 1.56 10.38
C ALA A 194 18.13 1.26 11.52
N SER A 195 17.91 0.20 12.29
CA SER A 195 18.82 -0.27 13.35
C SER A 195 20.12 -0.91 12.84
N GLY A 196 20.25 -1.10 11.52
CA GLY A 196 21.40 -1.75 10.90
C GLY A 196 21.26 -3.26 10.72
N ASP A 197 20.18 -3.88 11.23
CA ASP A 197 19.92 -5.31 11.01
C ASP A 197 19.65 -5.61 9.53
N ILE A 198 20.22 -6.70 9.05
CA ILE A 198 20.01 -7.26 7.71
C ILE A 198 19.43 -8.66 7.83
N SER A 199 18.31 -8.91 7.15
CA SER A 199 17.61 -10.20 7.15
C SER A 199 17.05 -10.52 5.75
N SER A 200 16.12 -11.45 5.66
CA SER A 200 15.35 -11.80 4.46
C SER A 200 13.90 -12.07 4.83
N LEU A 201 13.02 -12.07 3.83
CA LEU A 201 11.62 -12.42 4.05
C LEU A 201 11.38 -13.89 4.42
N THR A 202 12.39 -14.76 4.34
CA THR A 202 12.30 -16.13 4.85
C THR A 202 12.32 -16.21 6.38
N ASP A 203 12.81 -15.17 7.07
CA ASP A 203 12.67 -15.05 8.52
C ASP A 203 11.22 -14.62 8.87
N PRO A 204 10.46 -15.45 9.61
CA PRO A 204 9.06 -15.16 9.90
C PRO A 204 8.86 -13.90 10.75
N TYR A 205 9.83 -13.51 11.59
CA TYR A 205 9.74 -12.27 12.37
C TYR A 205 9.93 -11.03 11.50
N THR A 206 10.91 -11.07 10.61
CA THR A 206 11.12 -10.02 9.59
C THR A 206 9.93 -9.90 8.66
N TRP A 207 9.34 -11.02 8.21
CA TRP A 207 8.12 -11.01 7.42
C TRP A 207 6.95 -10.36 8.19
N CYS A 208 6.72 -10.76 9.45
CA CYS A 208 5.65 -10.15 10.25
C CYS A 208 5.82 -8.64 10.41
N ARG A 209 7.04 -8.16 10.67
CA ARG A 209 7.34 -6.72 10.75
C ARG A 209 7.12 -6.01 9.42
N MET A 210 7.65 -6.57 8.32
CA MET A 210 7.58 -5.98 6.98
C MET A 210 6.13 -5.78 6.50
N PHE A 211 5.22 -6.68 6.88
CA PHE A 211 3.81 -6.64 6.48
C PHE A 211 2.86 -6.18 7.59
N HIS A 212 3.39 -5.59 8.68
CA HIS A 212 2.64 -5.12 9.86
C HIS A 212 1.66 -6.16 10.42
N VAL A 213 2.05 -7.42 10.41
CA VAL A 213 1.27 -8.51 10.99
C VAL A 213 1.24 -8.34 12.50
N ALA A 214 0.04 -8.24 13.08
CA ALA A 214 -0.11 -8.08 14.51
C ALA A 214 0.40 -9.33 15.25
N THR A 215 1.37 -9.13 16.15
CA THR A 215 1.98 -10.21 16.95
C THR A 215 1.73 -10.00 18.43
N ALA A 216 1.40 -11.08 19.15
CA ALA A 216 1.26 -11.07 20.60
C ALA A 216 1.66 -12.43 21.17
N GLY A 217 2.59 -12.46 22.14
CA GLY A 217 3.03 -13.69 22.79
C GLY A 217 3.57 -14.76 21.84
N GLY A 218 4.27 -14.37 20.76
CA GLY A 218 4.79 -15.29 19.75
C GLY A 218 3.74 -15.83 18.76
N VAL A 219 2.51 -15.29 18.79
CA VAL A 219 1.43 -15.63 17.85
C VAL A 219 1.23 -14.47 16.87
N ALA A 220 1.31 -14.76 15.57
CA ALA A 220 0.96 -13.86 14.49
C ALA A 220 -0.51 -13.96 14.13
N THR A 221 -1.15 -12.83 13.83
CA THR A 221 -2.54 -12.75 13.35
C THR A 221 -2.55 -12.65 11.84
N VAL A 222 -2.87 -13.75 11.16
CA VAL A 222 -2.87 -13.86 9.70
C VAL A 222 -4.27 -14.18 9.18
N PHE A 223 -4.52 -13.97 7.89
CA PHE A 223 -5.88 -13.94 7.35
C PHE A 223 -6.11 -15.00 6.29
N LYS A 224 -7.33 -15.55 6.26
CA LYS A 224 -7.78 -16.49 5.25
C LYS A 224 -9.11 -16.04 4.68
N ALA A 225 -9.16 -15.88 3.35
CA ALA A 225 -10.42 -15.75 2.65
C ALA A 225 -11.04 -17.13 2.42
N VAL A 226 -12.33 -17.27 2.74
CA VAL A 226 -13.08 -18.52 2.67
C VAL A 226 -14.45 -18.31 2.02
N ASP A 227 -15.02 -19.39 1.48
CA ASP A 227 -16.38 -19.44 0.98
C ASP A 227 -17.42 -19.51 2.11
N ALA A 228 -18.71 -19.56 1.76
CA ALA A 228 -19.83 -19.63 2.70
C ALA A 228 -19.84 -20.91 3.55
N PHE A 229 -19.02 -21.92 3.21
CA PHE A 229 -18.85 -23.14 3.97
C PHE A 229 -17.60 -23.12 4.85
N TRP A 230 -16.96 -21.95 5.00
CA TRP A 230 -15.74 -21.74 5.78
C TRP A 230 -14.55 -22.54 5.24
N THR A 231 -14.44 -22.73 3.93
CA THR A 231 -13.31 -23.43 3.32
C THR A 231 -12.86 -22.77 2.01
N THR A 232 -11.96 -23.44 1.30
CA THR A 232 -11.55 -23.10 -0.06
C THR A 232 -11.55 -24.38 -0.90
N ALA A 233 -11.62 -24.26 -2.22
CA ALA A 233 -11.64 -25.42 -3.12
C ALA A 233 -10.47 -26.40 -2.92
N ARG A 234 -9.31 -25.94 -2.43
CA ARG A 234 -8.17 -26.78 -2.08
C ARG A 234 -8.30 -27.38 -0.67
N ALA A 235 -8.65 -26.56 0.32
CA ALA A 235 -8.80 -26.98 1.71
C ALA A 235 -9.92 -28.04 1.87
N ALA A 236 -11.02 -27.91 1.13
CA ALA A 236 -12.14 -28.84 1.16
C ALA A 236 -11.75 -30.27 0.78
N ARG A 237 -10.82 -30.45 -0.18
CA ARG A 237 -10.34 -31.77 -0.64
C ARG A 237 -9.61 -32.56 0.46
N VAL A 238 -9.09 -31.85 1.46
CA VAL A 238 -8.35 -32.42 2.59
C VAL A 238 -9.09 -32.22 3.90
N GLY A 239 -10.38 -31.84 3.86
CA GLY A 239 -11.25 -31.74 5.04
C GLY A 239 -10.92 -30.59 5.98
N VAL A 240 -10.26 -29.53 5.51
CA VAL A 240 -9.90 -28.35 6.33
C VAL A 240 -10.98 -27.28 6.22
N PHE A 241 -11.48 -26.83 7.36
CA PHE A 241 -12.48 -25.77 7.50
C PHE A 241 -12.03 -24.76 8.57
N TYR A 242 -12.25 -23.48 8.29
CA TYR A 242 -11.87 -22.35 9.15
C TYR A 242 -13.11 -21.74 9.82
N ARG A 243 -13.97 -22.60 10.37
CA ARG A 243 -15.19 -22.14 11.05
C ARG A 243 -14.81 -21.29 12.26
N PRO A 244 -15.59 -20.27 12.63
CA PRO A 244 -15.29 -19.45 13.80
C PRO A 244 -15.07 -20.29 15.07
N GLY A 245 -14.02 -19.97 15.82
CA GLY A 245 -13.58 -20.69 17.01
C GLY A 245 -12.76 -21.97 16.76
N THR A 246 -12.65 -22.44 15.52
CA THR A 246 -11.89 -23.69 15.23
C THR A 246 -10.39 -23.45 15.11
N LEU A 247 -9.63 -24.55 15.25
CA LEU A 247 -8.18 -24.61 15.17
C LEU A 247 -7.75 -25.59 14.06
N PRO A 248 -7.92 -25.24 12.78
CA PRO A 248 -7.55 -26.14 11.69
C PRO A 248 -6.07 -26.54 11.76
N LYS A 249 -5.79 -27.76 11.32
CA LYS A 249 -4.44 -28.33 11.20
C LYS A 249 -4.27 -28.89 9.79
N ALA A 250 -3.12 -28.60 9.17
CA ALA A 250 -2.80 -29.15 7.87
C ALA A 250 -2.41 -30.63 7.98
N PRO A 251 -3.01 -31.52 7.18
CA PRO A 251 -2.61 -32.92 7.11
C PRO A 251 -1.35 -33.14 6.27
N ASP A 252 -0.97 -32.17 5.44
CA ASP A 252 0.11 -32.24 4.45
C ASP A 252 1.24 -31.24 4.74
N TRP A 253 1.47 -30.90 6.01
CA TRP A 253 2.51 -29.94 6.40
C TRP A 253 3.90 -30.38 5.92
N VAL A 254 4.60 -29.45 5.28
CA VAL A 254 6.01 -29.55 4.91
C VAL A 254 6.73 -28.31 5.43
N ASP A 255 7.78 -28.54 6.22
CA ASP A 255 8.58 -27.51 6.87
C ASP A 255 9.64 -26.94 5.91
N ASP A 256 9.18 -26.20 4.91
CA ASP A 256 9.99 -25.44 3.96
C ASP A 256 9.32 -24.09 3.64
N ASP A 257 9.97 -23.25 2.85
CA ASP A 257 9.49 -21.95 2.35
C ASP A 257 8.82 -22.07 0.96
N ALA A 258 8.58 -23.29 0.47
CA ALA A 258 7.99 -23.51 -0.83
C ALA A 258 6.45 -23.40 -0.81
N ALA A 259 5.88 -23.07 -1.97
CA ALA A 259 4.44 -23.08 -2.16
C ALA A 259 3.88 -24.52 -2.10
N GLY A 260 2.72 -24.67 -1.43
CA GLY A 260 2.13 -25.97 -1.14
C GLY A 260 2.52 -26.52 0.24
N GLY A 261 1.75 -27.53 0.69
CA GLY A 261 1.80 -28.05 2.06
C GLY A 261 1.34 -27.03 3.10
N GLY A 262 0.63 -27.46 4.14
CA GLY A 262 0.26 -26.54 5.22
C GLY A 262 -0.99 -25.69 4.97
N LEU A 263 -1.28 -24.83 5.94
CA LEU A 263 -2.35 -23.84 5.86
C LEU A 263 -1.76 -22.51 5.36
N HIS A 264 -2.21 -22.02 4.21
CA HIS A 264 -1.75 -20.74 3.64
C HIS A 264 -2.60 -19.58 4.11
N PHE A 265 -1.95 -18.46 4.45
CA PHE A 265 -2.57 -17.24 4.95
C PHE A 265 -1.94 -15.98 4.32
N SER A 266 -2.71 -14.89 4.28
CA SER A 266 -2.25 -13.56 3.88
C SER A 266 -1.97 -12.69 5.11
N PRO A 267 -1.08 -11.68 5.02
CA PRO A 267 -0.73 -10.83 6.16
C PRO A 267 -1.83 -9.85 6.56
N THR A 268 -2.70 -9.45 5.62
CA THR A 268 -3.81 -8.50 5.87
C THR A 268 -5.16 -9.04 5.37
N PRO A 269 -6.29 -8.54 5.91
CA PRO A 269 -7.62 -8.89 5.40
C PRO A 269 -7.81 -8.49 3.93
N PHE A 270 -7.28 -7.33 3.54
CA PHE A 270 -7.37 -6.82 2.16
C PHE A 270 -6.69 -7.78 1.17
N GLN A 271 -5.44 -8.18 1.44
CA GLN A 271 -4.74 -9.13 0.58
C GLN A 271 -5.42 -10.50 0.53
N ALA A 272 -6.01 -10.95 1.64
CA ALA A 272 -6.78 -12.20 1.64
C ALA A 272 -7.94 -12.15 0.63
N ARG A 273 -8.65 -11.02 0.54
CA ARG A 273 -9.75 -10.81 -0.43
C ARG A 273 -9.25 -10.76 -1.87
N GLU A 274 -8.11 -10.11 -2.13
CA GLU A 274 -7.54 -10.04 -3.49
C GLU A 274 -7.15 -11.43 -4.03
N VAL A 275 -6.65 -12.32 -3.15
CA VAL A 275 -6.30 -13.69 -3.53
C VAL A 275 -7.53 -14.53 -3.88
N VAL A 276 -8.68 -14.28 -3.23
CA VAL A 276 -9.93 -15.02 -3.47
C VAL A 276 -11.09 -14.03 -3.67
N ARG A 277 -11.18 -13.43 -4.86
CA ARG A 277 -12.16 -12.37 -5.19
C ARG A 277 -13.64 -12.72 -4.97
N SER A 278 -13.97 -14.01 -4.87
CA SER A 278 -15.33 -14.50 -4.61
C SER A 278 -15.52 -15.07 -3.19
N CYS A 279 -14.66 -14.69 -2.24
CA CYS A 279 -14.82 -15.16 -0.86
C CYS A 279 -16.10 -14.61 -0.23
N ALA A 280 -16.75 -15.44 0.59
CA ALA A 280 -17.89 -15.00 1.38
C ALA A 280 -17.45 -14.32 2.68
N HIS A 281 -16.33 -14.78 3.26
CA HIS A 281 -15.82 -14.31 4.54
C HIS A 281 -14.30 -14.19 4.53
N VAL A 282 -13.78 -13.30 5.37
CA VAL A 282 -12.36 -13.31 5.78
C VAL A 282 -12.27 -13.67 7.25
N VAL A 283 -11.39 -14.60 7.59
CA VAL A 283 -11.13 -15.00 8.97
C VAL A 283 -9.70 -14.66 9.40
N ALA A 284 -9.56 -14.10 10.60
CA ALA A 284 -8.30 -13.98 11.31
C ALA A 284 -7.97 -15.32 11.96
N CYS A 285 -6.70 -15.73 11.90
CA CYS A 285 -6.18 -16.97 12.44
C CYS A 285 -4.90 -16.64 13.22
N GLY A 286 -4.78 -17.13 14.45
CA GLY A 286 -3.51 -17.03 15.16
C GLY A 286 -2.62 -18.22 14.84
N VAL A 287 -1.39 -17.99 14.40
CA VAL A 287 -0.38 -19.02 14.15
C VAL A 287 0.90 -18.71 14.92
N LEU A 288 1.65 -19.74 15.35
CA LEU A 288 2.94 -19.51 16.02
C LEU A 288 3.95 -19.00 15.01
N ILE A 289 4.64 -17.89 15.33
CA ILE A 289 5.65 -17.30 14.44
C ILE A 289 6.79 -18.29 14.21
N ALA A 290 7.17 -19.08 15.22
CA ALA A 290 8.19 -20.12 15.10
C ALA A 290 7.83 -21.25 14.12
N GLU A 291 6.52 -21.52 13.94
CA GLU A 291 6.01 -22.54 13.01
C GLU A 291 5.61 -21.94 11.64
N LEU A 292 5.64 -20.61 11.50
CA LEU A 292 5.28 -19.89 10.29
C LEU A 292 6.45 -19.96 9.28
N ARG A 293 6.12 -20.20 8.01
CA ARG A 293 7.04 -20.12 6.88
C ARG A 293 6.51 -19.13 5.85
N PRO A 294 7.17 -17.99 5.65
CA PRO A 294 6.88 -17.12 4.52
C PRO A 294 7.12 -17.88 3.20
N VAL A 295 6.21 -17.74 2.24
CA VAL A 295 6.25 -18.43 0.94
C VAL A 295 6.48 -17.44 -0.18
N SER A 296 5.81 -16.29 -0.09
CA SER A 296 6.02 -15.13 -0.96
C SER A 296 5.96 -13.88 -0.09
N ASP A 297 6.16 -12.72 -0.73
CA ASP A 297 5.98 -11.43 -0.08
C ASP A 297 4.61 -11.36 0.62
N ASP A 298 3.53 -11.82 0.00
CA ASP A 298 2.16 -11.68 0.49
C ASP A 298 1.49 -12.96 1.04
N VAL A 299 2.23 -14.05 1.17
CA VAL A 299 1.70 -15.33 1.65
C VAL A 299 2.67 -16.01 2.60
N CYS A 300 2.14 -16.51 3.72
CA CYS A 300 2.83 -17.46 4.58
C CYS A 300 2.06 -18.79 4.67
N LYS A 301 2.73 -19.83 5.15
CA LYS A 301 2.09 -21.08 5.58
C LYS A 301 2.43 -21.45 7.01
N ALA A 302 1.56 -22.21 7.65
CA ALA A 302 1.76 -22.76 8.98
C ALA A 302 1.15 -24.17 9.09
N PRO A 303 1.64 -25.03 10.01
CA PRO A 303 1.09 -26.37 10.20
C PRO A 303 -0.31 -26.36 10.83
N ARG A 304 -0.64 -25.33 11.61
CA ARG A 304 -1.87 -25.26 12.40
C ARG A 304 -2.19 -23.84 12.86
N VAL A 305 -3.46 -23.65 13.19
CA VAL A 305 -3.96 -22.50 13.93
C VAL A 305 -3.89 -22.79 15.43
N VAL A 306 -3.41 -21.83 16.22
CA VAL A 306 -3.27 -21.94 17.69
C VAL A 306 -4.16 -20.96 18.46
N ARG A 307 -4.70 -19.93 17.78
CA ARG A 307 -5.78 -19.07 18.29
C ARG A 307 -6.94 -19.13 17.30
N GLY A 308 -8.14 -19.40 17.82
CA GLY A 308 -9.33 -19.73 17.05
C GLY A 308 -9.60 -18.79 15.88
N CYS A 309 -10.14 -19.32 14.79
CA CYS A 309 -10.56 -18.51 13.65
C CYS A 309 -11.63 -17.49 14.09
N GLU A 310 -11.48 -16.23 13.72
CA GLU A 310 -12.42 -15.15 14.04
C GLU A 310 -12.84 -14.47 12.75
N VAL A 311 -14.13 -14.17 12.58
CA VAL A 311 -14.64 -13.48 11.38
C VAL A 311 -14.22 -12.01 11.44
N VAL A 312 -13.71 -11.48 10.34
CA VAL A 312 -13.19 -10.10 10.21
C VAL A 312 -13.99 -9.30 9.20
N ASP A 313 -15.19 -9.75 8.85
CA ASP A 313 -16.03 -9.10 7.85
C ASP A 313 -16.37 -7.67 8.31
N SER A 314 -15.68 -6.71 7.68
CA SER A 314 -16.02 -5.30 7.57
C SER A 314 -17.13 -5.08 6.57
#